data_AF-A0A834BPR4-F1
#
_entry.id   AF-A0A834BPR4-F1
#
_cell.length_a   1.000
_cell.length_b   1.000
_cell.length_c   1.000
_cell.angle_alpha   90.00
_cell.angle_beta   90.00
_cell.angle_gamma   90.00
#
_symmetry.space_group_name_H-M   'P 1'
#
loop_
_entity.id
_entity.type
_entity.pdbx_description
1 polymer ?
#
loop_
_entity_poly.entity_id
_entity_poly.type
_entity_poly.pdbx_seq_one_letter_code
_entity_poly.pdbx_strand_id
1 'polypeptide(L)'
;MALYVKAAEILEKAERKQGALKTLVYDSKFQNIKQLFALVCETQKYSSVLLDIIESTKLLKQTKLKLHLAKVLVYDLLMGQGLKCGGSFKSTMMKHRPRLQAELARMKVKRKVSRNEDLLPVEAQMPPGEQLPRYVRVNSLKTTVEDVVDYLKRDGYTYQGQASRLDDLTLKSKNFVKDMHLPELLVFSPKTDFHDHFLYKAGHIILQDKASCLPAHLLNPPSGSHVIDACAAPGNKTSHLAAIMKNKGRLFAFDLDAKRLATMSTLLLRAGVTCQQLANQDFLKVNPDSPQYKDVEYVLLDPPAVDQVASMVCLQDRTAADQTRLASLAAFQLRCLNHAATFPRLKRLVYSTCSIHRQENEDVIAAFLQQNSTFRLQESTFPITICFSFLYKPFFKVQDYIVCILVSNFPSIHHMEQQIQNSP
;
A
#
# COMPACT_ATOMS: atom_id res chain seq x y z
N MET A 1 -20.99 24.95 3.15
CA MET A 1 -22.10 24.01 3.45
C MET A 1 -21.92 22.69 2.72
N ALA A 2 -21.80 22.73 1.39
CA ALA A 2 -21.68 21.55 0.53
C ALA A 2 -20.61 20.53 0.97
N LEU A 3 -19.46 21.00 1.49
CA LEU A 3 -18.39 20.13 1.99
C LEU A 3 -18.86 19.12 3.06
N TYR A 4 -19.54 19.59 4.10
CA TYR A 4 -19.95 18.74 5.23
C TYR A 4 -21.04 17.73 4.84
N VAL A 5 -22.00 18.18 4.03
CA VAL A 5 -23.06 17.31 3.51
C VAL A 5 -22.46 16.24 2.61
N LYS A 6 -21.54 16.61 1.72
CA LYS A 6 -20.87 15.66 0.83
C LYS A 6 -20.00 14.67 1.61
N ALA A 7 -19.27 15.13 2.63
CA ALA A 7 -18.49 14.27 3.51
C ALA A 7 -19.39 13.25 4.24
N ALA A 8 -20.54 13.70 4.75
CA ALA A 8 -21.52 12.83 5.40
C ALA A 8 -22.11 11.77 4.45
N GLU A 9 -22.47 12.16 3.23
CA GLU A 9 -22.94 11.22 2.19
C GLU A 9 -21.89 10.16 1.88
N ILE A 10 -20.61 10.54 1.77
CA ILE A 10 -19.52 9.59 1.49
C ILE A 10 -19.34 8.61 2.65
N LEU A 11 -19.35 9.09 3.90
CA LEU A 11 -19.26 8.22 5.08
C LEU A 11 -20.44 7.24 5.14
N GLU A 12 -21.65 7.69 4.82
CA GLU A 12 -22.85 6.84 4.78
C GLU A 12 -22.72 5.75 3.70
N LYS A 13 -22.27 6.10 2.50
CA LYS A 13 -22.01 5.13 1.42
C LYS A 13 -20.92 4.12 1.79
N ALA A 14 -19.86 4.59 2.44
CA ALA A 14 -18.75 3.76 2.85
C ALA A 14 -19.17 2.76 3.94
N GLU A 15 -19.96 3.19 4.93
CA GLU A 15 -20.56 2.31 5.95
C GLU A 15 -21.52 1.28 5.34
N ARG A 16 -22.26 1.65 4.29
CA ARG A 16 -23.09 0.73 3.50
C ARG A 16 -22.30 -0.17 2.54
N LYS A 17 -20.96 -0.17 2.62
CA LYS A 17 -20.06 -0.97 1.77
C LYS A 17 -20.28 -0.73 0.26
N GLN A 18 -20.72 0.46 -0.13
CA GLN A 18 -20.97 0.82 -1.54
C GLN A 18 -19.69 1.21 -2.31
N GLY A 19 -18.53 1.21 -1.65
CA GLY A 19 -17.23 1.46 -2.26
C GLY A 19 -16.19 1.91 -1.24
N ALA A 20 -14.94 1.95 -1.68
CA ALA A 20 -13.85 2.46 -0.87
C ALA A 20 -13.97 3.96 -0.63
N LEU A 21 -13.60 4.40 0.57
CA LEU A 21 -13.68 5.80 0.98
C LEU A 21 -12.90 6.70 -0.01
N LYS A 22 -11.70 6.29 -0.43
CA LYS A 22 -10.94 6.98 -1.48
C LYS A 22 -11.72 7.03 -2.80
N THR A 23 -12.18 5.89 -3.31
CA THR A 23 -12.93 5.83 -4.58
C THR A 23 -14.18 6.71 -4.53
N LEU A 24 -14.97 6.64 -3.46
CA LEU A 24 -16.17 7.44 -3.25
C LEU A 24 -15.87 8.95 -3.21
N VAL A 25 -14.73 9.36 -2.62
CA VAL A 25 -14.30 10.76 -2.62
C VAL A 25 -13.92 11.23 -4.02
N TYR A 26 -13.12 10.47 -4.77
CA TYR A 26 -12.70 10.87 -6.11
C TYR A 26 -13.86 10.83 -7.12
N ASP A 27 -14.76 9.87 -7.00
CA ASP A 27 -15.97 9.76 -7.83
C ASP A 27 -17.00 10.86 -7.53
N SER A 28 -16.90 11.52 -6.38
CA SER A 28 -17.81 12.61 -6.00
C SER A 28 -17.66 13.87 -6.87
N LYS A 29 -16.54 14.00 -7.61
CA LYS A 29 -16.18 15.17 -8.42
C LYS A 29 -16.29 16.51 -7.67
N PHE A 30 -16.11 16.49 -6.35
CA PHE A 30 -16.15 17.69 -5.53
C PHE A 30 -14.96 18.62 -5.85
N GLN A 31 -15.15 19.94 -5.91
CA GLN A 31 -14.10 20.86 -6.35
C GLN A 31 -12.82 20.77 -5.50
N ASN A 32 -12.92 20.74 -4.18
CA ASN A 32 -11.77 20.63 -3.28
C ASN A 32 -11.62 19.21 -2.72
N ILE A 33 -11.16 18.29 -3.58
CA ILE A 33 -11.00 16.86 -3.24
C ILE A 33 -10.04 16.66 -2.07
N LYS A 34 -8.91 17.39 -2.01
CA LYS A 34 -7.94 17.24 -0.91
C LYS A 34 -8.57 17.56 0.45
N GLN A 35 -9.34 18.66 0.54
CA GLN A 35 -10.05 19.02 1.77
C GLN A 35 -11.15 18.02 2.13
N LEU A 36 -11.92 17.57 1.14
CA LEU A 36 -12.97 16.57 1.36
C LEU A 36 -12.39 15.24 1.84
N PHE A 37 -11.33 14.76 1.19
CA PHE A 37 -10.64 13.52 1.55
C PHE A 37 -10.12 13.58 2.98
N ALA A 38 -9.40 14.65 3.35
CA ALA A 38 -8.88 14.82 4.71
C ALA A 38 -10.01 14.81 5.76
N LEU A 39 -11.10 15.56 5.52
CA LEU A 39 -12.22 15.63 6.44
C LEU A 39 -12.92 14.28 6.62
N VAL A 40 -13.14 13.54 5.53
CA VAL A 40 -13.78 12.21 5.57
C VAL A 40 -12.87 11.21 6.26
N CYS A 41 -11.58 11.15 5.93
CA CYS A 41 -10.62 10.24 6.54
C CYS A 41 -10.50 10.47 8.05
N GLU A 42 -10.33 11.71 8.48
CA GLU A 42 -10.19 12.01 9.90
C GLU A 42 -11.51 11.80 10.66
N THR A 43 -12.66 12.18 10.10
CA THR A 43 -13.96 11.88 10.73
C THR A 43 -14.16 10.37 10.89
N GLN A 44 -13.77 9.58 9.90
CA GLN A 44 -13.84 8.11 9.98
C GLN A 44 -12.88 7.58 11.05
N LYS A 45 -11.66 8.09 11.13
CA LYS A 45 -10.64 7.71 12.12
C LYS A 45 -11.18 7.83 13.55
N TYR A 46 -11.90 8.91 13.84
CA TYR A 46 -12.50 9.15 15.15
C TYR A 46 -13.96 8.65 15.26
N SER A 47 -14.47 7.86 14.32
CA SER A 47 -15.90 7.53 14.21
C SER A 47 -16.51 6.95 15.49
N SER A 48 -15.82 6.04 16.18
CA SER A 48 -16.26 5.43 17.45
C SER A 48 -16.31 6.47 18.58
N VAL A 49 -15.24 7.24 18.76
CA VAL A 49 -15.15 8.35 19.72
C VAL A 49 -16.25 9.39 19.48
N LEU A 50 -16.49 9.76 18.22
CA LEU A 50 -17.53 10.72 17.85
C LEU A 50 -18.93 10.19 18.13
N LEU A 51 -19.18 8.90 17.89
CA LEU A 51 -20.46 8.26 18.18
C LEU A 51 -20.75 8.29 19.68
N ASP A 52 -19.78 7.91 20.52
CA ASP A 52 -19.89 7.96 21.99
C ASP A 52 -20.25 9.37 22.50
N ILE A 53 -19.59 10.40 21.96
CA ILE A 53 -19.85 11.82 22.30
C ILE A 53 -21.27 12.22 21.86
N ILE A 54 -21.68 11.87 20.64
CA ILE A 54 -23.00 12.21 20.09
C ILE A 54 -24.12 11.58 20.91
N GLU A 55 -23.97 10.33 21.31
CA GLU A 55 -24.95 9.59 22.10
C GLU A 55 -25.05 10.13 23.53
N SER A 56 -23.91 10.33 24.19
CA SER A 56 -23.85 10.84 25.57
C SER A 56 -24.39 12.26 25.70
N THR A 57 -24.19 13.09 24.68
CA THR A 57 -24.76 14.45 24.61
C THR A 57 -26.20 14.49 24.09
N LYS A 58 -26.74 13.35 23.61
CA LYS A 58 -28.06 13.25 22.97
C LYS A 58 -28.24 14.27 21.84
N LEU A 59 -27.17 14.55 21.10
CA LEU A 59 -27.12 15.64 20.12
C LEU A 59 -28.17 15.47 19.00
N LEU A 60 -28.35 14.25 18.49
CA LEU A 60 -29.30 13.97 17.40
C LEU A 60 -30.74 14.28 17.81
N LYS A 61 -31.11 13.95 19.06
CA LYS A 61 -32.45 14.23 19.61
C LYS A 61 -32.74 15.73 19.72
N GLN A 62 -31.70 16.55 19.91
CA GLN A 62 -31.83 18.00 20.10
C GLN A 62 -31.77 18.79 18.77
N THR A 63 -31.17 18.22 17.73
CA THR A 63 -30.80 18.98 16.51
C THR A 63 -31.41 18.45 15.22
N LYS A 64 -32.10 17.30 15.25
CA LYS A 64 -32.65 16.58 14.08
C LYS A 64 -31.61 16.32 12.97
N LEU A 65 -30.31 16.38 13.29
CA LEU A 65 -29.23 16.07 12.36
C LEU A 65 -29.21 14.57 12.05
N LYS A 66 -28.82 14.22 10.82
CA LYS A 66 -28.46 12.84 10.48
C LYS A 66 -27.13 12.47 11.17
N LEU A 67 -26.96 11.20 11.54
CA LEU A 67 -25.79 10.71 12.28
C LEU A 67 -24.46 11.08 11.60
N HIS A 68 -24.29 10.76 10.32
CA HIS A 68 -23.05 11.03 9.58
C HIS A 68 -22.73 12.52 9.51
N LEU A 69 -23.75 13.36 9.30
CA LEU A 69 -23.57 14.81 9.30
C LEU A 69 -23.16 15.33 10.68
N ALA A 70 -23.77 14.79 11.75
CA ALA A 70 -23.38 15.11 13.11
C ALA A 70 -21.92 14.69 13.40
N LYS A 71 -21.49 13.49 12.97
CA LYS A 71 -20.09 13.04 13.11
C LYS A 71 -19.10 14.02 12.48
N VAL A 72 -19.33 14.42 11.22
CA VAL A 72 -18.43 15.36 10.52
C VAL A 72 -18.40 16.73 11.21
N LEU A 73 -19.55 17.26 11.62
CA LEU A 73 -19.65 18.56 12.30
C LEU A 73 -19.00 18.53 13.70
N VAL A 74 -19.20 17.47 14.47
CA VAL A 74 -18.61 17.30 15.80
C VAL A 74 -17.09 17.14 15.69
N TYR A 75 -16.60 16.36 14.73
CA TYR A 75 -15.17 16.20 14.47
C TYR A 75 -14.51 17.56 14.21
N ASP A 76 -15.01 18.30 13.21
CA ASP A 76 -14.36 19.55 12.80
C ASP A 76 -14.50 20.65 13.87
N LEU A 77 -15.54 20.59 14.71
CA LEU A 77 -15.72 21.50 15.86
C LEU A 77 -14.76 21.22 17.02
N LEU A 78 -14.52 19.95 17.35
CA LEU A 78 -13.78 19.55 18.56
C LEU A 78 -12.30 19.23 18.30
N MET A 79 -12.00 18.67 17.14
CA MET A 79 -10.70 18.07 16.82
C MET A 79 -10.09 18.60 15.52
N GLY A 80 -10.91 19.07 14.58
CA GLY A 80 -10.47 19.62 13.31
C GLY A 80 -10.07 21.09 13.36
N GLN A 81 -10.19 21.79 12.23
CA GLN A 81 -9.77 23.19 12.08
C GLN A 81 -10.86 24.21 12.45
N GLY A 82 -11.95 23.74 13.06
CA GLY A 82 -13.13 24.54 13.34
C GLY A 82 -14.11 24.58 12.15
N LEU A 83 -15.38 24.81 12.47
CA LEU A 83 -16.47 24.81 11.48
C LEU A 83 -16.31 25.93 10.45
N LYS A 84 -16.06 25.54 9.21
CA LYS A 84 -15.98 26.38 8.00
C LYS A 84 -17.35 26.59 7.33
N CYS A 85 -18.43 26.01 7.87
CA CYS A 85 -19.79 26.25 7.39
C CYS A 85 -20.39 27.52 8.03
N GLY A 86 -21.25 28.23 7.30
CA GLY A 86 -22.10 29.29 7.85
C GLY A 86 -23.55 28.81 8.08
N GLY A 87 -24.39 29.71 8.60
CA GLY A 87 -25.84 29.49 8.71
C GLY A 87 -26.29 28.66 9.92
N SER A 88 -27.45 28.02 9.79
CA SER A 88 -28.17 27.34 10.88
C SER A 88 -27.34 26.25 11.56
N PHE A 89 -26.60 25.42 10.81
CA PHE A 89 -25.78 24.38 11.43
C PHE A 89 -24.63 24.93 12.28
N LYS A 90 -23.98 26.03 11.86
CA LYS A 90 -22.94 26.66 12.70
C LYS A 90 -23.56 27.17 14.01
N SER A 91 -24.70 27.84 13.91
CA SER A 91 -25.43 28.35 15.09
C SER A 91 -25.83 27.22 16.04
N THR A 92 -26.44 26.16 15.50
CA THR A 92 -26.82 24.96 16.27
C THR A 92 -25.60 24.32 16.93
N MET A 93 -24.53 24.07 16.19
CA MET A 93 -23.33 23.42 16.75
C MET A 93 -22.63 24.28 17.80
N MET A 94 -22.57 25.61 17.61
CA MET A 94 -22.01 26.52 18.60
C MET A 94 -22.84 26.53 19.90
N LYS A 95 -24.17 26.43 19.81
CA LYS A 95 -25.04 26.29 21.00
C LYS A 95 -24.74 25.03 21.82
N HIS A 96 -24.39 23.92 21.17
CA HIS A 96 -24.06 22.66 21.83
C HIS A 96 -22.56 22.49 22.16
N ARG A 97 -21.69 23.41 21.71
CA ARG A 97 -20.24 23.33 21.86
C ARG A 97 -19.77 23.09 23.30
N PRO A 98 -20.26 23.81 24.34
CA PRO A 98 -19.77 23.60 25.71
C PRO A 98 -20.02 22.17 26.20
N ARG A 99 -21.19 21.61 25.88
CA ARG A 99 -21.55 20.24 26.27
C ARG A 99 -20.71 19.20 25.56
N LEU A 100 -20.46 19.39 24.26
CA LEU A 100 -19.61 18.51 23.46
C LEU A 100 -18.15 18.53 23.94
N GLN A 101 -17.63 19.71 24.27
CA GLN A 101 -16.28 19.86 24.83
C GLN A 101 -16.15 19.22 26.22
N ALA A 102 -17.15 19.40 27.09
CA ALA A 102 -17.18 18.77 28.40
C ALA A 102 -17.18 17.23 28.31
N GLU A 103 -17.93 16.67 27.36
CA GLU A 103 -17.97 15.22 27.15
C GLU A 103 -16.64 14.66 26.64
N LEU A 104 -16.02 15.35 25.66
CA LEU A 104 -14.67 14.99 25.20
C LEU A 104 -13.64 15.04 26.34
N ALA A 105 -13.68 16.08 27.19
CA ALA A 105 -12.79 16.19 28.34
C ALA A 105 -13.01 15.05 29.36
N ARG A 106 -14.27 14.71 29.66
CA ARG A 106 -14.60 13.56 30.53
C ARG A 106 -14.08 12.25 29.96
N MET A 107 -14.22 12.04 28.65
CA MET A 107 -13.74 10.84 27.98
C MET A 107 -12.21 10.72 28.07
N LYS A 108 -11.49 11.82 27.87
CA LYS A 108 -10.03 11.90 28.05
C LYS A 108 -9.59 11.54 29.47
N VAL A 109 -10.25 12.12 30.47
CA VAL A 109 -9.98 11.82 31.89
C VAL A 109 -10.26 10.35 32.18
N LYS A 110 -11.40 9.81 31.73
CA LYS A 110 -11.78 8.40 31.93
C LYS A 110 -10.77 7.44 31.31
N ARG A 111 -10.25 7.75 30.13
CA ARG A 111 -9.23 6.95 29.43
C ARG A 111 -7.80 7.28 29.87
N LYS A 112 -7.61 8.22 30.80
CA LYS A 112 -6.31 8.72 31.31
C LYS A 112 -5.39 9.22 30.19
N VAL A 113 -5.94 9.93 29.22
CA VAL A 113 -5.20 10.50 28.08
C VAL A 113 -5.30 12.01 28.05
N SER A 114 -4.29 12.66 27.48
CA SER A 114 -4.25 14.13 27.37
C SER A 114 -4.57 14.60 25.94
N ARG A 115 -4.09 13.88 24.93
CA ARG A 115 -4.29 14.26 23.53
C ARG A 115 -5.52 13.59 22.92
N ASN A 116 -5.99 14.13 21.79
CA ASN A 116 -7.11 13.52 21.07
C ASN A 116 -6.67 12.21 20.40
N GLU A 117 -5.44 12.16 19.88
CA GLU A 117 -4.92 10.98 19.16
C GLU A 117 -4.88 9.74 20.05
N ASP A 118 -4.59 9.92 21.34
CA ASP A 118 -4.54 8.85 22.34
C ASP A 118 -5.93 8.23 22.63
N LEU A 119 -7.03 8.84 22.17
CA LEU A 119 -8.37 8.26 22.27
C LEU A 119 -8.61 7.14 21.25
N LEU A 120 -7.76 7.04 20.23
CA LEU A 120 -7.85 6.03 19.18
C LEU A 120 -7.32 4.67 19.67
N PRO A 121 -7.67 3.56 19.01
CA PRO A 121 -7.02 2.26 19.25
C PRO A 121 -5.50 2.37 19.09
N VAL A 122 -4.73 1.55 19.81
CA VAL A 122 -3.24 1.58 19.78
C VAL A 122 -2.73 1.43 18.35
N GLU A 123 -3.42 0.66 17.50
CA GLU A 123 -3.09 0.47 16.09
C GLU A 123 -3.27 1.73 15.22
N ALA A 124 -4.08 2.68 15.66
CA ALA A 124 -4.34 3.96 14.99
C ALA A 124 -3.59 5.14 15.64
N GLN A 125 -2.90 4.91 16.76
CA GLN A 125 -2.03 5.87 17.42
C GLN A 125 -0.66 5.87 16.74
N MET A 126 -0.37 6.89 15.94
CA MET A 126 1.00 7.17 15.53
C MET A 126 1.73 7.90 16.65
N PRO A 127 2.95 7.49 17.04
CA PRO A 127 3.75 8.22 18.02
C PRO A 127 3.94 9.69 17.59
N PRO A 128 3.89 10.66 18.52
CA PRO A 128 4.15 12.06 18.21
C PRO A 128 5.54 12.22 17.57
N GLY A 129 5.58 12.68 16.32
CA GLY A 129 6.83 12.96 15.58
C GLY A 129 7.20 11.94 14.52
N GLU A 130 6.61 10.75 14.51
CA GLU A 130 6.86 9.71 13.50
C GLU A 130 5.91 9.87 12.31
N GLN A 131 6.19 10.82 11.43
CA GLN A 131 5.59 10.81 10.09
C GLN A 131 6.48 9.99 9.17
N LEU A 132 5.90 8.96 8.53
CA LEU A 132 6.62 8.14 7.56
C LEU A 132 7.19 9.03 6.43
N PRO A 133 8.47 8.85 6.07
CA PRO A 133 9.07 9.64 5.02
C PRO A 133 8.42 9.34 3.66
N ARG A 134 8.58 10.29 2.73
CA ARG A 134 8.06 10.13 1.37
C ARG A 134 9.11 9.43 0.52
N TYR A 135 8.74 8.27 -0.02
CA TYR A 135 9.58 7.54 -0.97
C TYR A 135 9.21 7.86 -2.41
N VAL A 136 10.23 7.95 -3.26
CA VAL A 136 10.11 8.18 -4.70
C VAL A 136 11.10 7.26 -5.40
N ARG A 137 10.61 6.39 -6.27
CA ARG A 137 11.44 5.53 -7.10
C ARG A 137 11.80 6.25 -8.39
N VAL A 138 13.08 6.28 -8.73
CA VAL A 138 13.60 6.74 -10.02
C VAL A 138 13.26 5.69 -11.09
N ASN A 139 12.79 6.16 -12.24
CA ASN A 139 12.46 5.29 -13.36
C ASN A 139 13.67 5.11 -14.27
N SER A 140 14.43 4.04 -14.04
CA SER A 140 15.63 3.70 -14.81
C SER A 140 15.39 3.36 -16.29
N LEU A 141 14.13 3.25 -16.74
CA LEU A 141 13.80 3.18 -18.17
C LEU A 141 13.93 4.53 -18.89
N LYS A 142 13.88 5.64 -18.15
CA LYS A 142 13.79 7.01 -18.70
C LYS A 142 14.91 7.94 -18.28
N THR A 143 15.60 7.66 -17.18
CA THR A 143 16.58 8.55 -16.56
C THR A 143 17.50 7.77 -15.62
N THR A 144 18.59 8.39 -15.17
CA THR A 144 19.41 7.86 -14.08
C THR A 144 19.06 8.51 -12.74
N VAL A 145 19.52 7.91 -11.63
CA VAL A 145 19.38 8.50 -10.29
C VAL A 145 20.13 9.81 -10.21
N GLU A 146 21.34 9.85 -10.79
CA GLU A 146 22.23 11.00 -10.83
C GLU A 146 21.55 12.19 -11.53
N ASP A 147 20.93 11.97 -12.69
CA ASP A 147 20.19 13.01 -13.42
C ASP A 147 19.01 13.57 -12.60
N VAL A 148 18.28 12.69 -11.89
CA VAL A 148 17.17 13.11 -11.03
C VAL A 148 17.69 13.92 -9.85
N VAL A 149 18.79 13.49 -9.21
CA VAL A 149 19.43 14.22 -8.12
C VAL A 149 19.85 15.61 -8.59
N ASP A 150 20.50 15.72 -9.75
CA ASP A 150 20.96 17.00 -10.28
C ASP A 150 19.82 17.91 -10.72
N TYR A 151 18.76 17.35 -11.30
CA TYR A 151 17.52 18.10 -11.57
C TYR A 151 16.93 18.68 -10.28
N LEU A 152 16.76 17.85 -9.25
CA LEU A 152 16.16 18.27 -7.99
C LEU A 152 17.01 19.33 -7.26
N LYS A 153 18.34 19.25 -7.35
CA LYS A 153 19.23 20.32 -6.86
C LYS A 153 18.93 21.67 -7.53
N ARG A 154 18.76 21.67 -8.85
CA ARG A 154 18.40 22.88 -9.62
C ARG A 154 16.98 23.37 -9.28
N ASP A 155 16.09 22.45 -8.93
CA ASP A 155 14.72 22.74 -8.47
C ASP A 155 14.66 23.18 -6.98
N GLY A 156 15.81 23.39 -6.35
CA GLY A 156 15.94 23.96 -5.01
C GLY A 156 15.83 22.96 -3.87
N TYR A 157 16.03 21.66 -4.14
CA TYR A 157 16.20 20.63 -3.12
C TYR A 157 17.68 20.45 -2.74
N THR A 158 17.93 19.99 -1.51
CA THR A 158 19.29 19.72 -1.01
C THR A 158 19.50 18.22 -0.88
N TYR A 159 20.45 17.68 -1.64
CA TYR A 159 20.86 16.27 -1.56
C TYR A 159 21.85 16.07 -0.42
N GLN A 160 21.54 15.15 0.51
CA GLN A 160 22.37 14.86 1.69
C GLN A 160 23.16 13.54 1.59
N GLY A 161 23.26 12.95 0.39
CA GLY A 161 23.96 11.68 0.18
C GLY A 161 23.06 10.46 0.34
N GLN A 162 23.67 9.33 0.71
CA GLN A 162 22.97 8.07 0.95
C GLN A 162 22.74 7.87 2.44
N ALA A 163 21.51 7.48 2.81
CA ALA A 163 21.18 7.12 4.18
C ALA A 163 21.99 5.89 4.61
N SER A 164 22.51 5.94 5.82
CA SER A 164 23.25 4.86 6.47
C SER A 164 22.50 4.27 7.66
N ARG A 165 21.63 5.08 8.29
CA ARG A 165 20.83 4.73 9.47
C ARG A 165 19.40 5.24 9.32
N LEU A 166 18.50 4.74 10.16
CA LEU A 166 17.09 5.17 10.16
C LEU A 166 16.93 6.65 10.55
N ASP A 167 17.80 7.16 11.43
CA ASP A 167 17.77 8.55 11.86
C ASP A 167 18.01 9.53 10.69
N ASP A 168 18.75 9.11 9.66
CA ASP A 168 19.01 9.89 8.44
C ASP A 168 17.72 10.15 7.63
N LEU A 169 16.63 9.43 7.92
CA LEU A 169 15.34 9.60 7.25
C LEU A 169 14.48 10.72 7.89
N THR A 170 14.94 11.31 9.00
CA THR A 170 14.29 12.47 9.63
C THR A 170 14.70 13.76 8.92
N LEU A 171 14.07 14.00 7.77
CA LEU A 171 14.47 15.07 6.85
C LEU A 171 13.71 16.38 7.08
N LYS A 172 14.45 17.49 7.03
CA LYS A 172 13.87 18.84 6.93
C LYS A 172 13.20 19.05 5.57
N SER A 173 12.35 20.07 5.47
CA SER A 173 11.73 20.45 4.20
C SER A 173 12.78 20.70 3.13
N LYS A 174 12.51 20.24 1.91
CA LYS A 174 13.41 20.30 0.73
C LYS A 174 14.73 19.53 0.84
N ASN A 175 14.99 18.80 1.91
CA ASN A 175 16.12 17.87 1.97
C ASN A 175 15.70 16.48 1.49
N PHE A 176 16.64 15.76 0.87
CA PHE A 176 16.44 14.38 0.45
C PHE A 176 17.74 13.58 0.46
N VAL A 177 17.59 12.26 0.61
CA VAL A 177 18.68 11.27 0.62
C VAL A 177 18.36 10.14 -0.34
N LYS A 178 19.39 9.39 -0.72
CA LYS A 178 19.24 8.09 -1.38
C LYS A 178 19.01 7.01 -0.32
N ASP A 179 18.15 6.04 -0.61
CA ASP A 179 17.84 4.96 0.31
C ASP A 179 19.06 4.07 0.60
N MET A 180 19.10 3.52 1.82
CA MET A 180 20.15 2.61 2.28
C MET A 180 20.16 1.26 1.56
N HIS A 181 19.01 0.76 1.09
CA HIS A 181 18.88 -0.59 0.56
C HIS A 181 18.59 -0.64 -0.95
N LEU A 182 17.81 0.32 -1.44
CA LEU A 182 17.36 0.34 -2.84
C LEU A 182 18.04 1.47 -3.62
N PRO A 183 18.86 1.14 -4.64
CA PRO A 183 19.69 2.14 -5.33
C PRO A 183 18.87 3.17 -6.11
N GLU A 184 17.69 2.78 -6.58
CA GLU A 184 16.78 3.64 -7.36
C GLU A 184 15.79 4.41 -6.48
N LEU A 185 15.91 4.36 -5.15
CA LEU A 185 14.93 4.96 -4.24
C LEU A 185 15.49 6.21 -3.57
N LEU A 186 14.73 7.30 -3.66
CA LEU A 186 15.00 8.57 -2.98
C LEU A 186 13.98 8.78 -1.86
N VAL A 187 14.45 9.36 -0.75
CA VAL A 187 13.68 9.59 0.47
C VAL A 187 13.60 11.09 0.75
N PHE A 188 12.38 11.56 1.01
CA PHE A 188 12.05 12.97 1.22
C PHE A 188 11.27 13.16 2.52
N SER A 189 11.16 14.42 2.95
CA SER A 189 10.28 14.79 4.05
C SER A 189 8.82 14.33 3.79
N PRO A 190 8.05 13.93 4.83
CA PRO A 190 6.68 13.43 4.68
C PRO A 190 5.72 14.38 3.94
N LYS A 191 5.97 15.69 4.05
CA LYS A 191 5.14 16.77 3.48
C LYS A 191 5.48 17.09 2.02
N THR A 192 6.52 16.49 1.44
CA THR A 192 6.90 16.74 0.05
C THR A 192 5.82 16.17 -0.89
N ASP A 193 5.30 17.02 -1.78
CA ASP A 193 4.29 16.67 -2.79
C ASP A 193 4.87 16.75 -4.20
N PHE A 194 4.85 15.63 -4.92
CA PHE A 194 5.35 15.50 -6.30
C PHE A 194 4.23 15.27 -7.32
N HIS A 195 2.95 15.22 -6.93
CA HIS A 195 1.86 14.87 -7.86
C HIS A 195 1.76 15.84 -9.05
N ASP A 196 2.12 17.11 -8.84
CA ASP A 196 2.12 18.12 -9.89
C ASP A 196 3.48 18.38 -10.53
N HIS A 197 4.53 17.73 -10.02
CA HIS A 197 5.91 17.95 -10.43
C HIS A 197 6.20 17.38 -11.82
N PHE A 198 7.03 18.07 -12.60
CA PHE A 198 7.37 17.70 -13.97
C PHE A 198 7.89 16.26 -14.07
N LEU A 199 8.89 15.89 -13.24
CA LEU A 199 9.46 14.54 -13.25
C LEU A 199 8.43 13.43 -13.05
N TYR A 200 7.38 13.67 -12.25
CA TYR A 200 6.32 12.68 -12.04
C TYR A 200 5.37 12.62 -13.24
N LYS A 201 4.95 13.78 -13.77
CA LYS A 201 4.07 13.88 -14.94
C LYS A 201 4.71 13.30 -16.21
N ALA A 202 6.02 13.48 -16.38
CA ALA A 202 6.79 12.91 -17.48
C ALA A 202 7.19 11.44 -17.25
N GLY A 203 6.99 10.91 -16.04
CA GLY A 203 7.29 9.52 -15.68
C GLY A 203 8.77 9.23 -15.42
N HIS A 204 9.60 10.24 -15.17
CA HIS A 204 10.99 10.07 -14.72
C HIS A 204 11.08 9.58 -13.26
N ILE A 205 10.06 9.88 -12.45
CA ILE A 205 9.91 9.38 -11.10
C ILE A 205 8.53 8.75 -10.88
N ILE A 206 8.47 7.80 -9.96
CA ILE A 206 7.27 7.05 -9.60
C ILE A 206 7.08 7.15 -8.08
N LEU A 207 5.88 7.56 -7.65
CA LEU A 207 5.52 7.61 -6.24
C LEU A 207 5.18 6.19 -5.77
N GLN A 208 6.14 5.57 -5.08
CA GLN A 208 6.06 4.20 -4.62
C GLN A 208 6.79 4.07 -3.29
N ASP A 209 6.12 3.46 -2.31
CA ASP A 209 6.72 3.19 -1.02
C ASP A 209 7.91 2.21 -1.12
N LYS A 210 8.89 2.33 -0.23
CA LYS A 210 10.05 1.43 -0.14
C LYS A 210 9.62 -0.03 -0.13
N ALA A 211 8.65 -0.38 0.71
CA ALA A 211 8.24 -1.76 0.87
C ALA A 211 7.60 -2.32 -0.41
N SER A 212 6.85 -1.47 -1.14
CA SER A 212 6.26 -1.81 -2.43
C SER A 212 7.30 -2.01 -3.54
N CYS A 213 8.53 -1.51 -3.37
CA CYS A 213 9.62 -1.71 -4.32
C CYS A 213 10.33 -3.06 -4.13
N LEU A 214 10.29 -3.63 -2.92
CA LEU A 214 11.03 -4.85 -2.57
C LEU A 214 10.62 -6.08 -3.39
N PRO A 215 9.33 -6.37 -3.65
CA PRO A 215 8.97 -7.62 -4.34
C PRO A 215 9.61 -7.74 -5.72
N ALA A 216 9.57 -6.67 -6.52
CA ALA A 216 10.20 -6.65 -7.83
C ALA A 216 11.74 -6.69 -7.73
N HIS A 217 12.31 -5.94 -6.78
CA HIS A 217 13.75 -5.93 -6.53
C HIS A 217 14.28 -7.32 -6.12
N LEU A 218 13.55 -8.03 -5.27
CA LEU A 218 13.91 -9.37 -4.79
C LEU A 218 13.66 -10.45 -5.85
N LEU A 219 12.64 -10.27 -6.71
CA LEU A 219 12.42 -11.19 -7.84
C LEU A 219 13.58 -11.10 -8.83
N ASN A 220 14.13 -9.91 -9.05
CA ASN A 220 15.30 -9.60 -9.89
C ASN A 220 15.40 -10.46 -11.18
N PRO A 221 14.37 -10.44 -12.06
CA PRO A 221 14.38 -11.25 -13.27
C PRO A 221 15.45 -10.73 -14.26
N PRO A 222 16.25 -11.62 -14.90
CA PRO A 222 17.17 -11.23 -15.94
C PRO A 222 16.45 -10.58 -17.13
N SER A 223 17.13 -9.64 -17.80
CA SER A 223 16.68 -9.08 -19.07
C SER A 223 16.46 -10.19 -20.10
N GLY A 224 15.31 -10.20 -20.77
CA GLY A 224 14.94 -11.21 -21.76
C GLY A 224 14.10 -12.37 -21.21
N SER A 225 13.98 -12.51 -19.89
CA SER A 225 13.18 -13.56 -19.27
C SER A 225 11.67 -13.36 -19.45
N HIS A 226 10.90 -14.40 -19.13
CA HIS A 226 9.44 -14.35 -19.12
C HIS A 226 8.93 -14.29 -17.68
N VAL A 227 8.16 -13.26 -17.39
CA VAL A 227 7.75 -12.88 -16.03
C VAL A 227 6.24 -12.69 -15.98
N ILE A 228 5.62 -13.17 -14.89
CA ILE A 228 4.23 -12.87 -14.56
C ILE A 228 4.16 -11.93 -13.36
N ASP A 229 3.31 -10.91 -13.46
CA ASP A 229 2.75 -10.17 -12.32
C ASP A 229 1.27 -10.56 -12.16
N ALA A 230 0.98 -11.39 -11.15
CA ALA A 230 -0.30 -12.11 -11.04
C ALA A 230 -1.47 -11.24 -10.55
N CYS A 231 -1.20 -10.13 -9.86
CA CYS A 231 -2.19 -9.21 -9.29
C CYS A 231 -1.70 -7.77 -9.48
N ALA A 232 -1.59 -7.38 -10.75
CA ALA A 232 -0.63 -6.37 -11.16
C ALA A 232 -1.09 -4.91 -10.96
N ALA A 233 -2.40 -4.64 -11.03
CA ALA A 233 -2.85 -3.25 -11.01
C ALA A 233 -2.65 -2.62 -9.61
N PRO A 234 -2.27 -1.34 -9.48
CA PRO A 234 -2.22 -0.31 -10.52
C PRO A 234 -0.90 -0.27 -11.33
N GLY A 235 0.00 -1.24 -11.22
CA GLY A 235 1.17 -1.37 -12.12
C GLY A 235 2.49 -0.82 -11.59
N ASN A 236 2.57 -0.37 -10.34
CA ASN A 236 3.82 0.12 -9.77
C ASN A 236 4.90 -0.98 -9.73
N LYS A 237 4.53 -2.21 -9.33
CA LYS A 237 5.45 -3.37 -9.32
C LYS A 237 5.78 -3.84 -10.74
N THR A 238 4.78 -3.89 -11.61
CA THR A 238 4.95 -4.21 -13.04
C THR A 238 5.94 -3.26 -13.73
N SER A 239 5.81 -1.94 -13.50
CA SER A 239 6.76 -0.95 -14.05
C SER A 239 8.18 -1.12 -13.48
N HIS A 240 8.30 -1.60 -12.25
CA HIS A 240 9.59 -1.90 -11.64
C HIS A 240 10.22 -3.16 -12.25
N LEU A 241 9.44 -4.22 -12.47
CA LEU A 241 9.88 -5.41 -13.19
C LEU A 241 10.37 -5.07 -14.60
N ALA A 242 9.59 -4.28 -15.35
CA ALA A 242 9.99 -3.82 -16.68
C ALA A 242 11.32 -3.05 -16.67
N ALA A 243 11.52 -2.20 -15.65
CA ALA A 243 12.77 -1.46 -15.47
C ALA A 243 13.97 -2.39 -15.18
N ILE A 244 13.80 -3.38 -14.29
CA ILE A 244 14.83 -4.39 -13.98
C ILE A 244 15.17 -5.21 -15.24
N MET A 245 14.16 -5.60 -16.01
CA MET A 245 14.31 -6.34 -17.27
C MET A 245 14.80 -5.47 -18.44
N LYS A 246 14.99 -4.16 -18.22
CA LYS A 246 15.37 -3.18 -19.26
C LYS A 246 14.45 -3.23 -20.49
N ASN A 247 13.14 -3.42 -20.27
CA ASN A 247 12.13 -3.59 -21.32
C ASN A 247 12.41 -4.75 -22.31
N LYS A 248 13.18 -5.78 -21.92
CA LYS A 248 13.48 -6.95 -22.76
C LYS A 248 12.86 -8.21 -22.17
N GLY A 249 12.28 -9.05 -23.04
CA GLY A 249 11.59 -10.28 -22.66
C GLY A 249 10.07 -10.12 -22.73
N ARG A 250 9.34 -10.89 -21.91
CA ARG A 250 7.88 -10.84 -21.84
C ARG A 250 7.42 -10.64 -20.40
N LEU A 251 6.59 -9.62 -20.17
CA LEU A 251 6.00 -9.34 -18.86
C LEU A 251 4.47 -9.45 -18.96
N PHE A 252 3.91 -10.56 -18.50
CA PHE A 252 2.46 -10.76 -18.47
C PHE A 252 1.89 -10.22 -17.17
N ALA A 253 0.84 -9.41 -17.25
CA ALA A 253 0.29 -8.74 -16.08
C ALA A 253 -1.22 -8.91 -16.03
N PHE A 254 -1.71 -9.50 -14.95
CA PHE A 254 -3.11 -9.90 -14.76
C PHE A 254 -3.77 -9.07 -13.66
N ASP A 255 -5.01 -8.62 -13.89
CA ASP A 255 -5.87 -8.08 -12.83
C ASP A 255 -7.35 -8.25 -13.23
N LEU A 256 -8.20 -8.59 -12.25
CA LEU A 256 -9.63 -8.79 -12.45
C LEU A 256 -10.41 -7.48 -12.65
N ASP A 257 -9.92 -6.36 -12.10
CA ASP A 257 -10.63 -5.10 -12.15
C ASP A 257 -10.24 -4.30 -13.41
N ALA A 258 -11.17 -4.23 -14.36
CA ALA A 258 -10.97 -3.50 -15.62
C ALA A 258 -10.66 -2.01 -15.43
N LYS A 259 -11.19 -1.35 -14.38
CA LYS A 259 -10.91 0.07 -14.11
C LYS A 259 -9.49 0.25 -13.57
N ARG A 260 -9.05 -0.64 -12.68
CA ARG A 260 -7.66 -0.65 -12.20
C ARG A 260 -6.70 -0.98 -13.33
N LEU A 261 -7.06 -1.90 -14.23
CA LEU A 261 -6.26 -2.24 -15.41
C LEU A 261 -6.15 -1.06 -16.40
N ALA A 262 -7.21 -0.29 -16.62
CA ALA A 262 -7.17 0.92 -17.43
C ALA A 262 -6.23 1.99 -16.84
N THR A 263 -6.29 2.16 -15.51
CA THR A 263 -5.36 3.04 -14.77
C THR A 263 -3.91 2.56 -14.94
N MET A 264 -3.70 1.26 -14.78
CA MET A 264 -2.41 0.61 -14.95
C MET A 264 -1.84 0.81 -16.36
N SER A 265 -2.65 0.64 -17.40
CA SER A 265 -2.23 0.92 -18.79
C SER A 265 -1.70 2.35 -18.96
N THR A 266 -2.42 3.32 -18.41
CA THR A 266 -2.02 4.74 -18.44
C THR A 266 -0.70 4.99 -17.70
N LEU A 267 -0.55 4.39 -16.51
CA LEU A 267 0.65 4.53 -15.68
C LEU A 267 1.87 3.87 -16.34
N LEU A 268 1.70 2.72 -16.97
CA LEU A 268 2.78 1.98 -17.63
C LEU A 268 3.23 2.66 -18.92
N LEU A 269 2.28 3.18 -19.70
CA LEU A 269 2.59 4.03 -20.86
C LEU A 269 3.41 5.26 -20.42
N ARG A 270 2.97 5.94 -19.35
CA ARG A 270 3.71 7.06 -18.78
C ARG A 270 5.08 6.65 -18.25
N ALA A 271 5.24 5.45 -17.70
CA ALA A 271 6.53 4.92 -17.26
C ALA A 271 7.43 4.48 -18.45
N GLY A 272 6.91 4.41 -19.67
CA GLY A 272 7.67 3.97 -20.84
C GLY A 272 7.88 2.45 -20.89
N VAL A 273 6.96 1.68 -20.32
CA VAL A 273 7.02 0.20 -20.37
C VAL A 273 6.55 -0.29 -21.73
N THR A 274 7.33 -1.17 -22.37
CA THR A 274 7.05 -1.68 -23.72
C THR A 274 6.95 -3.20 -23.80
N CYS A 275 7.51 -3.94 -22.84
CA CYS A 275 7.55 -5.42 -22.86
C CYS A 275 6.32 -6.10 -22.23
N GLN A 276 5.28 -5.34 -21.90
CA GLN A 276 4.13 -5.82 -21.14
C GLN A 276 3.02 -6.39 -22.02
N GLN A 277 2.28 -7.37 -21.48
CA GLN A 277 1.02 -7.86 -22.00
C GLN A 277 -0.02 -7.82 -20.86
N LEU A 278 -0.98 -6.92 -20.98
CA LEU A 278 -2.03 -6.74 -19.98
C LEU A 278 -3.22 -7.64 -20.30
N ALA A 279 -3.74 -8.34 -19.30
CA ALA A 279 -4.92 -9.18 -19.44
C ALA A 279 -5.90 -8.94 -18.27
N ASN A 280 -7.16 -8.63 -18.62
CA ASN A 280 -8.25 -8.61 -17.65
C ASN A 280 -8.74 -10.04 -17.42
N GLN A 281 -7.99 -10.80 -16.63
CA GLN A 281 -8.21 -12.22 -16.45
C GLN A 281 -7.89 -12.62 -15.01
N ASP A 282 -8.60 -13.63 -14.52
CA ASP A 282 -8.26 -14.31 -13.26
C ASP A 282 -6.95 -15.09 -13.44
N PHE A 283 -5.94 -14.78 -12.63
CA PHE A 283 -4.67 -15.49 -12.66
C PHE A 283 -4.86 -17.00 -12.49
N LEU A 284 -5.81 -17.46 -11.67
CA LEU A 284 -6.07 -18.88 -11.45
C LEU A 284 -6.61 -19.61 -12.69
N LYS A 285 -7.02 -18.87 -13.73
CA LYS A 285 -7.50 -19.42 -15.01
C LYS A 285 -6.44 -19.38 -16.11
N VAL A 286 -5.23 -18.91 -15.81
CA VAL A 286 -4.11 -18.91 -16.76
C VAL A 286 -3.63 -20.36 -16.91
N ASN A 287 -3.49 -20.84 -18.15
CA ASN A 287 -2.99 -22.20 -18.37
C ASN A 287 -1.45 -22.18 -18.43
N PRO A 288 -0.75 -22.78 -17.43
CA PRO A 288 0.72 -22.78 -17.38
C PRO A 288 1.36 -23.50 -18.56
N ASP A 289 0.71 -24.53 -19.11
CA ASP A 289 1.24 -25.35 -20.22
C ASP A 289 0.97 -24.74 -21.59
N SER A 290 0.22 -23.64 -21.66
CA SER A 290 -0.08 -23.00 -22.94
C SER A 290 1.20 -22.50 -23.63
N PRO A 291 1.26 -22.48 -24.98
CA PRO A 291 2.41 -21.97 -25.71
C PRO A 291 2.80 -20.52 -25.36
N GLN A 292 1.85 -19.74 -24.83
CA GLN A 292 2.08 -18.36 -24.41
C GLN A 292 2.86 -18.28 -23.08
N TYR A 293 2.59 -19.21 -22.15
CA TYR A 293 3.04 -19.10 -20.76
C TYR A 293 4.00 -20.20 -20.29
N LYS A 294 4.17 -21.29 -21.05
CA LYS A 294 5.06 -22.42 -20.72
C LYS A 294 6.52 -22.03 -20.45
N ASP A 295 6.95 -20.89 -21.00
CA ASP A 295 8.31 -20.38 -20.89
C ASP A 295 8.49 -19.41 -19.72
N VAL A 296 7.48 -19.21 -18.86
CA VAL A 296 7.56 -18.32 -17.68
C VAL A 296 8.52 -18.89 -16.64
N GLU A 297 9.44 -18.05 -16.21
CA GLU A 297 10.53 -18.40 -15.28
C GLU A 297 10.42 -17.68 -13.93
N TYR A 298 9.71 -16.55 -13.88
CA TYR A 298 9.62 -15.70 -12.70
C TYR A 298 8.17 -15.26 -12.48
N VAL A 299 7.69 -15.36 -11.24
CA VAL A 299 6.34 -14.92 -10.87
C VAL A 299 6.42 -13.98 -9.67
N LEU A 300 5.77 -12.83 -9.79
CA LEU A 300 5.47 -11.92 -8.69
C LEU A 300 4.00 -12.10 -8.30
N LEU A 301 3.75 -12.44 -7.04
CA LEU A 301 2.43 -12.54 -6.47
C LEU A 301 2.28 -11.53 -5.32
N ASP A 302 1.58 -10.43 -5.61
CA ASP A 302 1.17 -9.39 -4.65
C ASP A 302 -0.38 -9.34 -4.57
N PRO A 303 -1.02 -10.35 -3.96
CA PRO A 303 -2.45 -10.51 -3.98
C PRO A 303 -3.14 -9.52 -3.02
N PRO A 304 -4.46 -9.32 -3.17
CA PRO A 304 -5.23 -8.55 -2.20
C PRO A 304 -5.08 -9.13 -0.79
N ALA A 305 -4.87 -8.24 0.18
CA ALA A 305 -4.74 -8.59 1.60
C ALA A 305 -5.68 -7.77 2.48
N VAL A 306 -5.98 -8.25 3.68
CA VAL A 306 -7.04 -7.67 4.52
C VAL A 306 -6.82 -6.17 4.79
N ASP A 307 -5.58 -5.75 5.05
CA ASP A 307 -5.23 -4.36 5.37
C ASP A 307 -5.29 -3.44 4.13
N GLN A 308 -4.95 -3.95 2.95
CA GLN A 308 -5.18 -3.25 1.68
C GLN A 308 -6.67 -3.00 1.47
N VAL A 309 -7.45 -4.02 1.78
CA VAL A 309 -8.88 -4.07 1.56
C VAL A 309 -9.65 -3.32 2.65
N ALA A 310 -9.12 -3.22 3.87
CA ALA A 310 -9.65 -2.40 4.96
C ALA A 310 -9.36 -0.91 4.74
N SER A 311 -8.22 -0.56 4.13
CA SER A 311 -8.03 0.79 3.57
C SER A 311 -9.06 1.11 2.48
N MET A 312 -9.56 0.07 1.78
CA MET A 312 -10.65 0.14 0.81
C MET A 312 -12.05 -0.08 1.40
N VAL A 313 -12.20 -0.45 2.67
CA VAL A 313 -13.50 -0.73 3.30
C VAL A 313 -13.40 -0.26 4.73
N CYS A 314 -13.97 0.91 4.99
CA CYS A 314 -14.16 1.58 6.28
C CYS A 314 -13.46 0.93 7.48
N LEU A 315 -12.53 1.68 8.10
CA LEU A 315 -12.06 1.46 9.47
C LEU A 315 -13.29 1.35 10.39
N GLN A 316 -13.76 0.14 10.62
CA GLN A 316 -14.79 -0.22 11.59
C GLN A 316 -14.26 -1.41 12.39
N ASP A 317 -14.77 -1.51 13.62
CA ASP A 317 -14.33 -2.45 14.64
C ASP A 317 -14.26 -3.88 14.11
N ARG A 318 -13.18 -4.59 14.48
CA ARG A 318 -12.88 -5.98 14.09
C ARG A 318 -14.06 -6.90 14.48
N THR A 319 -14.92 -7.20 13.52
CA THR A 319 -16.08 -8.08 13.70
C THR A 319 -15.72 -9.54 13.38
N ALA A 320 -16.59 -10.48 13.76
CA ALA A 320 -16.50 -11.86 13.29
C ALA A 320 -16.48 -11.98 11.75
N ALA A 321 -17.08 -11.02 11.04
CA ALA A 321 -17.02 -10.96 9.58
C ALA A 321 -15.61 -10.67 9.03
N ASP A 322 -14.77 -9.97 9.79
CA ASP A 322 -13.39 -9.66 9.38
C ASP A 322 -12.47 -10.88 9.53
N GLN A 323 -12.71 -11.75 10.51
CA GLN A 323 -11.99 -13.02 10.64
C GLN A 323 -12.32 -13.99 9.49
N THR A 324 -13.61 -14.11 9.11
CA THR A 324 -14.01 -14.91 7.95
C THR A 324 -13.42 -14.35 6.65
N ARG A 325 -13.34 -13.02 6.53
CA ARG A 325 -12.69 -12.37 5.39
C ARG A 325 -11.19 -12.66 5.33
N LEU A 326 -10.49 -12.52 6.46
CA LEU A 326 -9.07 -12.83 6.58
C LEU A 326 -8.77 -14.28 6.14
N ALA A 327 -9.56 -15.24 6.64
CA ALA A 327 -9.41 -16.65 6.28
C ALA A 327 -9.67 -16.91 4.78
N SER A 328 -10.69 -16.28 4.20
CA SER A 328 -10.97 -16.44 2.77
C SER A 328 -9.91 -15.82 1.86
N LEU A 329 -9.32 -14.69 2.25
CA LEU A 329 -8.18 -14.08 1.55
C LEU A 329 -6.93 -14.97 1.66
N ALA A 330 -6.59 -15.46 2.86
CA ALA A 330 -5.48 -16.39 3.06
C ALA A 330 -5.62 -17.66 2.18
N ALA A 331 -6.83 -18.24 2.13
CA ALA A 331 -7.10 -19.39 1.27
C ALA A 331 -6.96 -19.05 -0.23
N PHE A 332 -7.37 -17.85 -0.66
CA PHE A 332 -7.15 -17.39 -2.03
C PHE A 332 -5.66 -17.18 -2.35
N GLN A 333 -4.90 -16.59 -1.43
CA GLN A 333 -3.45 -16.38 -1.55
C GLN A 333 -2.71 -17.71 -1.71
N LEU A 334 -3.04 -18.72 -0.88
CA LEU A 334 -2.49 -20.07 -0.99
C LEU A 334 -2.83 -20.71 -2.35
N ARG A 335 -4.06 -20.58 -2.85
CA ARG A 335 -4.43 -21.08 -4.19
C ARG A 335 -3.61 -20.42 -5.29
N CYS A 336 -3.36 -19.11 -5.19
CA CYS A 336 -2.53 -18.40 -6.17
C CYS A 336 -1.08 -18.88 -6.12
N LEU A 337 -0.51 -19.11 -4.93
CA LEU A 337 0.84 -19.68 -4.79
C LEU A 337 0.93 -21.07 -5.42
N ASN A 338 -0.01 -21.96 -5.09
CA ASN A 338 -0.07 -23.31 -5.66
C ASN A 338 -0.22 -23.27 -7.18
N HIS A 339 -1.03 -22.35 -7.72
CA HIS A 339 -1.15 -22.19 -9.16
C HIS A 339 0.13 -21.63 -9.80
N ALA A 340 0.81 -20.68 -9.17
CA ALA A 340 2.11 -20.20 -9.66
C ALA A 340 3.15 -21.34 -9.68
N ALA A 341 3.11 -22.25 -8.72
CA ALA A 341 4.02 -23.38 -8.63
C ALA A 341 3.86 -24.42 -9.76
N THR A 342 2.75 -24.43 -10.50
CA THR A 342 2.53 -25.36 -11.61
C THR A 342 3.18 -24.94 -12.93
N PHE A 343 3.80 -23.75 -13.00
CA PHE A 343 4.50 -23.30 -14.20
C PHE A 343 5.78 -24.13 -14.43
N PRO A 344 5.94 -24.78 -15.59
CA PRO A 344 6.93 -25.85 -15.78
C PRO A 344 8.38 -25.36 -15.76
N ARG A 345 8.63 -24.08 -16.03
CA ARG A 345 9.97 -23.46 -16.03
C ARG A 345 10.18 -22.48 -14.88
N LEU A 346 9.30 -22.47 -13.88
CA LEU A 346 9.39 -21.53 -12.77
C LEU A 346 10.70 -21.73 -11.98
N LYS A 347 11.51 -20.67 -11.92
CA LYS A 347 12.77 -20.61 -11.16
C LYS A 347 12.59 -19.89 -9.83
N ARG A 348 11.85 -18.77 -9.82
CA ARG A 348 11.65 -17.95 -8.62
C ARG A 348 10.22 -17.38 -8.55
N LEU A 349 9.65 -17.45 -7.36
CA LEU A 349 8.33 -16.92 -7.00
C LEU A 349 8.50 -15.97 -5.82
N VAL A 350 8.10 -14.71 -5.98
CA VAL A 350 8.07 -13.75 -4.87
C VAL A 350 6.63 -13.55 -4.42
N TYR A 351 6.39 -13.73 -3.13
CA TYR A 351 5.13 -13.49 -2.46
C TYR A 351 5.24 -12.23 -1.60
N SER A 352 4.28 -11.32 -1.71
CA SER A 352 4.22 -10.15 -0.83
C SER A 352 2.80 -9.79 -0.46
N THR A 353 2.62 -9.28 0.75
CA THR A 353 1.36 -8.67 1.18
C THR A 353 1.63 -7.35 1.89
N CYS A 354 0.64 -6.45 1.88
CA CYS A 354 0.62 -5.28 2.75
C CYS A 354 -0.20 -5.54 4.01
N SER A 355 -0.09 -6.73 4.57
CA SER A 355 -0.81 -7.16 5.76
C SER A 355 0.15 -7.51 6.87
N ILE A 356 -0.22 -7.15 8.10
CA ILE A 356 0.53 -7.54 9.30
C ILE A 356 0.05 -8.89 9.87
N HIS A 357 -0.98 -9.49 9.28
CA HIS A 357 -1.61 -10.69 9.81
C HIS A 357 -0.82 -11.95 9.48
N ARG A 358 -0.51 -12.73 10.50
CA ARG A 358 0.19 -14.01 10.36
C ARG A 358 -0.52 -14.98 9.42
N GLN A 359 -1.85 -14.96 9.45
CA GLN A 359 -2.71 -15.82 8.64
C GLN A 359 -2.56 -15.60 7.13
N GLU A 360 -2.17 -14.40 6.70
CA GLU A 360 -1.92 -14.07 5.28
C GLU A 360 -0.44 -14.21 4.89
N ASN A 361 0.43 -14.46 5.86
CA ASN A 361 1.88 -14.44 5.67
C ASN A 361 2.48 -15.79 6.03
N GLU A 362 2.94 -15.98 7.26
CA GLU A 362 3.65 -17.17 7.70
C GLU A 362 2.83 -18.44 7.53
N ASP A 363 1.54 -18.39 7.84
CA ASP A 363 0.68 -19.59 7.78
C ASP A 363 0.41 -20.01 6.32
N VAL A 364 0.26 -19.05 5.41
CA VAL A 364 0.10 -19.30 3.96
C VAL A 364 1.37 -19.93 3.38
N ILE A 365 2.53 -19.38 3.72
CA ILE A 365 3.82 -19.90 3.23
C ILE A 365 4.13 -21.28 3.82
N ALA A 366 3.84 -21.49 5.10
CA ALA A 366 4.01 -22.80 5.73
C ALA A 366 3.13 -23.86 5.05
N ALA A 367 1.85 -23.55 4.80
CA ALA A 367 0.94 -24.44 4.07
C ALA A 367 1.41 -24.70 2.63
N PHE A 368 1.91 -23.68 1.93
CA PHE A 368 2.46 -23.82 0.58
C PHE A 368 3.67 -24.77 0.55
N LEU A 369 4.64 -24.60 1.45
CA LEU A 369 5.85 -25.42 1.50
C LEU A 369 5.57 -26.88 1.89
N GLN A 370 4.55 -27.12 2.72
CA GLN A 370 4.08 -28.48 3.02
C GLN A 370 3.51 -29.19 1.78
N GLN A 371 2.90 -28.44 0.85
CA GLN A 371 2.29 -28.97 -0.37
C GLN A 371 3.27 -29.05 -1.54
N ASN A 372 4.34 -28.24 -1.53
CA ASN A 372 5.26 -28.08 -2.66
C ASN A 372 6.71 -28.29 -2.21
N SER A 373 7.11 -29.54 -2.00
CA SER A 373 8.47 -29.92 -1.55
C SER A 373 9.58 -29.54 -2.53
N THR A 374 9.25 -29.23 -3.78
CA THR A 374 10.18 -28.70 -4.78
C THR A 374 10.55 -27.24 -4.54
N PHE A 375 9.87 -26.52 -3.66
CA PHE A 375 10.20 -25.13 -3.33
C PHE A 375 10.91 -25.04 -1.99
N ARG A 376 11.79 -24.04 -1.87
CA ARG A 376 12.40 -23.65 -0.61
C ARG A 376 12.37 -22.14 -0.45
N LEU A 377 12.47 -21.70 0.80
CA LEU A 377 12.68 -20.29 1.09
C LEU A 377 14.11 -19.91 0.74
N GLN A 378 14.28 -18.79 0.04
CA GLN A 378 15.61 -18.22 -0.16
C GLN A 378 15.93 -17.30 1.01
N GLU A 379 16.96 -17.65 1.79
CA GLU A 379 17.54 -16.72 2.74
C GLU A 379 18.11 -15.53 1.97
N SER A 380 17.63 -14.32 2.30
CA SER A 380 18.14 -13.09 1.70
C SER A 380 19.02 -12.38 2.72
N THR A 381 20.19 -11.93 2.29
CA THR A 381 21.16 -11.16 3.09
C THR A 381 20.76 -9.69 3.27
N PHE A 382 19.50 -9.33 2.98
CA PHE A 382 19.02 -7.96 3.17
C PHE A 382 19.10 -7.58 4.67
N PRO A 383 19.86 -6.54 5.04
CA PRO A 383 20.04 -6.13 6.43
C PRO A 383 18.83 -5.30 6.90
N ILE A 384 17.65 -5.92 6.96
CA ILE A 384 16.49 -5.32 7.62
C ILE A 384 16.46 -5.92 9.02
N THR A 385 16.72 -5.09 10.04
CA THR A 385 16.52 -5.47 11.44
C THR A 385 15.03 -5.79 11.63
N ILE A 386 14.75 -7.09 11.76
CA ILE A 386 13.40 -7.64 11.95
C ILE A 386 12.90 -7.20 13.33
N CYS A 387 11.98 -6.23 13.36
CA CYS A 387 11.14 -6.01 14.54
C CYS A 387 10.02 -7.06 14.52
N PHE A 388 10.26 -8.14 15.25
CA PHE A 388 9.37 -9.05 15.99
C PHE A 388 9.95 -10.47 15.93
N SER A 389 10.09 -11.07 17.12
CA SER A 389 10.42 -12.47 17.33
C SER A 389 9.44 -13.36 16.55
N PHE A 390 9.90 -14.04 15.50
CA PHE A 390 9.15 -15.12 14.85
C PHE A 390 9.99 -16.40 14.78
N LEU A 391 9.30 -17.53 14.95
CA LEU A 391 9.85 -18.87 15.13
C LEU A 391 10.51 -19.49 13.88
N TYR A 392 10.51 -18.81 12.72
CA TYR A 392 11.15 -19.30 11.50
C TYR A 392 11.73 -18.14 10.66
N LYS A 393 13.06 -18.12 10.48
CA LYS A 393 13.75 -17.34 9.44
C LYS A 393 13.28 -17.91 8.07
N PRO A 394 12.82 -17.14 7.06
CA PRO A 394 13.23 -15.79 6.62
C PRO A 394 12.05 -14.90 6.11
N PHE A 395 11.42 -14.10 6.98
CA PHE A 395 10.43 -13.09 6.57
C PHE A 395 10.98 -11.67 6.78
N PHE A 396 10.70 -10.75 5.86
CA PHE A 396 11.11 -9.34 5.96
C PHE A 396 9.90 -8.45 6.18
N LYS A 397 9.91 -7.64 7.25
CA LYS A 397 8.95 -6.56 7.48
C LYS A 397 9.61 -5.22 7.17
N VAL A 398 9.06 -4.47 6.22
CA VAL A 398 9.44 -3.06 5.97
C VAL A 398 8.17 -2.24 6.00
N GLN A 399 8.01 -1.41 7.03
CA GLN A 399 6.71 -0.80 7.38
C GLN A 399 5.66 -1.91 7.57
N ASP A 400 4.36 -1.70 7.30
CA ASP A 400 3.33 -2.75 7.44
C ASP A 400 3.27 -3.74 6.27
N TYR A 401 4.40 -3.95 5.59
CA TYR A 401 4.53 -4.83 4.42
C TYR A 401 5.41 -6.02 4.75
N ILE A 402 4.93 -7.22 4.43
CA ILE A 402 5.67 -8.48 4.58
C ILE A 402 6.00 -9.03 3.19
N VAL A 403 7.27 -9.38 2.99
CA VAL A 403 7.77 -9.95 1.73
C VAL A 403 8.49 -11.26 1.99
N CYS A 404 8.20 -12.25 1.15
CA CYS A 404 8.76 -13.60 1.20
C CYS A 404 9.25 -14.04 -0.18
N ILE A 405 10.42 -14.68 -0.25
CA ILE A 405 11.03 -15.17 -1.49
C ILE A 405 11.03 -16.71 -1.47
N LEU A 406 10.38 -17.30 -2.48
CA LEU A 406 10.36 -18.73 -2.73
C LEU A 406 11.18 -19.02 -3.99
N VAL A 407 12.09 -19.98 -3.91
CA VAL A 407 12.89 -20.44 -5.05
C VAL A 407 12.55 -21.90 -5.31
N SER A 408 12.34 -22.21 -6.59
CA SER A 408 12.16 -23.60 -7.02
C SER A 408 13.51 -24.31 -7.02
N ASN A 409 13.56 -25.53 -6.47
CA ASN A 409 14.74 -26.38 -6.41
C ASN A 409 15.04 -27.09 -7.74
N PHE A 410 14.41 -26.70 -8.86
CA PHE A 410 14.84 -27.25 -10.15
C PHE A 410 16.34 -27.01 -10.29
N PRO A 411 17.16 -28.07 -10.43
CA PRO A 411 18.56 -27.88 -10.73
C PRO A 411 18.57 -27.10 -12.04
N SER A 412 19.03 -25.85 -11.97
CA SER A 412 19.64 -25.21 -13.12
C SER A 412 20.50 -26.27 -13.78
N ILE A 413 20.31 -26.50 -15.07
CA ILE A 413 21.13 -27.37 -15.90
C ILE A 413 22.59 -26.92 -15.71
N HIS A 414 23.23 -27.47 -14.68
CA HIS A 414 24.63 -27.36 -14.31
C HIS A 414 25.24 -28.77 -14.28
N HIS A 415 24.58 -29.73 -14.93
CA HIS A 415 25.14 -31.02 -15.29
C HIS A 415 25.88 -30.98 -16.64
N MET A 416 26.39 -29.82 -17.05
CA MET A 416 27.19 -29.68 -18.28
C MET A 416 28.52 -28.95 -18.10
N GLU A 417 28.98 -28.72 -16.86
CA GLU A 417 30.35 -28.22 -16.59
C GLU A 417 31.23 -29.18 -15.78
N GLN A 418 30.72 -30.37 -15.40
CA GLN A 418 31.52 -31.40 -14.73
C GLN A 418 31.87 -32.62 -15.61
N GLN A 419 31.55 -32.60 -16.91
CA GLN A 419 32.02 -33.62 -17.87
C GLN A 419 33.13 -33.14 -18.83
N ILE A 420 33.65 -31.92 -18.65
CA ILE A 420 34.80 -31.42 -19.44
C ILE A 420 36.12 -31.49 -18.63
N GLN A 421 36.09 -31.87 -17.35
CA GLN A 421 37.29 -32.01 -16.50
C GLN A 421 37.66 -33.43 -16.09
N ASN A 422 36.97 -34.46 -16.58
CA ASN A 422 37.35 -35.86 -16.34
C ASN A 422 37.10 -36.72 -17.59
N SER A 423 37.86 -36.47 -18.65
CA SER A 423 38.12 -37.47 -19.69
C SER A 423 39.64 -37.63 -19.77
N PRO A 424 40.20 -38.86 -19.63
CA PRO A 424 41.61 -39.11 -19.85
C PRO A 424 42.02 -38.91 -21.31
#